data_AF-A0A131MBB1-F1
#
_entry.id   AF-A0A131MBB1-F1
#
_cell.length_a   1.000
_cell.length_b   1.000
_cell.length_c   1.000
_cell.angle_alpha   90.00
_cell.angle_beta   90.00
_cell.angle_gamma   90.00
#
_symmetry.space_group_name_H-M   'P 1'
#
loop_
_entity.id
_entity.type
_entity.pdbx_description
1 polymer ?
#
loop_
_entity_poly.entity_id
_entity_poly.type
_entity_poly.pdbx_seq_one_letter_code
_entity_poly.pdbx_strand_id
1 'polypeptide(L)'
;MPEKPLSDLGKVSYRSYWWWRLMKLFHIHQGHTVTATFLSNESGIAVDDIVSTLITMRMCRQYKEPEFIPGEWYVRIHRKIVDHCVMCGYGKPPRLLLDRTKVRWAPAQTRPEFERQQQRTAAAMTSRRASKSQNVTPLVTPLATPPIEQKPVFQKTPTPRRR
;
A
#
# COMPACT_ATOMS: atom_id res chain seq x y z
N MET A 1 4.18 -19.79 7.14
CA MET A 1 4.68 -20.49 8.34
C MET A 1 5.14 -21.87 7.92
N PRO A 2 6.28 -22.38 8.40
CA PRO A 2 6.79 -23.67 7.95
C PRO A 2 5.82 -24.81 8.29
N GLU A 3 5.73 -25.79 7.40
CA GLU A 3 4.89 -27.00 7.54
C GLU A 3 5.40 -27.87 8.72
N LYS A 4 4.48 -28.46 9.49
CA LYS A 4 4.77 -29.21 10.72
C LYS A 4 4.73 -30.72 10.47
N PRO A 5 5.60 -31.55 11.10
CA PRO A 5 6.54 -31.19 12.16
C PRO A 5 7.91 -30.75 11.62
N LEU A 6 8.47 -29.67 12.21
CA LEU A 6 9.88 -29.33 12.01
C LEU A 6 10.77 -30.38 12.68
N SER A 7 11.82 -30.81 11.97
CA SER A 7 12.94 -31.52 12.60
C SER A 7 13.57 -30.67 13.71
N ASP A 8 14.10 -31.30 14.75
CA ASP A 8 14.72 -30.56 15.87
C ASP A 8 15.92 -29.71 15.41
N LEU A 9 16.64 -30.17 14.38
CA LEU A 9 17.68 -29.39 13.71
C LEU A 9 17.11 -28.16 12.98
N GLY A 10 15.92 -28.30 12.37
CA GLY A 10 15.18 -27.20 11.77
C GLY A 10 14.85 -26.12 12.81
N LYS A 11 14.29 -26.51 13.97
CA LYS A 11 13.91 -25.56 15.04
C LYS A 11 15.09 -24.71 15.50
N VAL A 12 16.25 -25.32 15.75
CA VAL A 12 17.47 -24.59 16.16
C VAL A 12 17.94 -23.63 15.07
N SER A 13 17.86 -24.04 13.80
CA SER A 13 18.23 -23.21 12.66
C SER A 13 17.29 -22.01 12.50
N TYR A 14 15.98 -22.20 12.65
CA TYR A 14 15.00 -21.11 12.63
C TYR A 14 15.22 -20.12 13.76
N ARG A 15 15.42 -20.60 14.98
CA ARG A 15 15.72 -19.71 16.12
C ARG A 15 16.97 -18.89 15.87
N SER A 16 18.03 -19.49 15.33
CA SER A 16 19.27 -18.77 14.98
C SER A 16 19.04 -17.69 13.91
N TYR A 17 18.19 -17.96 12.92
CA TYR A 17 17.81 -16.98 11.91
C TYR A 17 16.98 -15.83 12.50
N TRP A 18 15.94 -16.13 13.29
CA TRP A 18 15.12 -15.12 13.96
C TRP A 18 15.99 -14.25 14.84
N TRP A 19 16.95 -14.84 15.53
CA TRP A 19 17.91 -14.11 16.32
C TRP A 19 18.73 -13.11 15.54
N TRP A 20 19.29 -13.54 14.42
CA TRP A 20 20.03 -12.65 13.53
C TRP A 20 19.16 -11.50 13.02
N ARG A 21 17.89 -11.78 12.69
CA ARG A 21 16.96 -10.76 12.23
C ARG A 21 16.59 -9.78 13.36
N LEU A 22 16.25 -10.28 14.54
CA LEU A 22 15.87 -9.49 15.71
C LEU A 22 17.01 -8.63 16.24
N MET A 23 18.25 -9.14 16.25
CA MET A 23 19.41 -8.36 16.69
C MET A 23 19.63 -7.10 15.85
N LYS A 24 19.29 -7.12 14.56
CA LYS A 24 19.33 -5.92 13.70
C LYS A 24 18.29 -4.89 14.14
N LEU A 25 17.07 -5.31 14.43
CA LEU A 25 16.01 -4.43 14.93
C LEU A 25 16.36 -3.89 16.32
N PHE A 26 16.92 -4.72 17.19
CA PHE A 26 17.37 -4.30 18.52
C PHE A 26 18.48 -3.27 18.46
N HIS A 27 19.38 -3.37 17.48
CA HIS A 27 20.41 -2.35 17.29
C HIS A 27 19.85 -0.99 16.86
N ILE A 28 18.76 -0.99 16.08
CA ILE A 28 18.10 0.23 15.60
C ILE A 28 17.25 0.88 16.69
N HIS A 29 16.50 0.08 17.45
CA HIS A 29 15.54 0.56 18.47
C HIS A 29 16.10 0.53 19.90
N GLN A 30 17.42 0.71 20.07
CA GLN A 30 18.04 0.73 21.40
C GLN A 30 17.47 1.86 22.27
N GLY A 31 17.19 1.54 23.52
CA GLY A 31 16.63 2.47 24.50
C GLY A 31 15.10 2.54 24.51
N HIS A 32 14.43 1.94 23.52
CA HIS A 32 12.97 1.95 23.42
C HIS A 32 12.34 0.66 23.92
N THR A 33 11.06 0.77 24.34
CA THR A 33 10.17 -0.36 24.56
C THR A 33 9.31 -0.52 23.31
N VAL A 34 9.33 -1.70 22.70
CA VAL A 34 8.60 -1.98 21.45
C VAL A 34 7.63 -3.15 21.64
N THR A 35 6.55 -3.18 20.88
CA THR A 35 5.62 -4.32 20.87
C THR A 35 6.14 -5.45 19.97
N ALA A 36 5.78 -6.69 20.29
CA ALA A 36 6.06 -7.84 19.46
C ALA A 36 5.36 -7.74 18.08
N THR A 37 4.16 -7.14 18.05
CA THR A 37 3.44 -6.82 16.81
C THR A 37 4.22 -5.85 15.92
N PHE A 38 4.86 -4.82 16.50
CA PHE A 38 5.75 -3.93 15.75
C PHE A 38 6.97 -4.69 15.18
N LEU A 39 7.61 -5.51 16.00
CA LEU A 39 8.74 -6.35 15.54
C LEU A 39 8.34 -7.34 14.44
N SER A 40 7.13 -7.89 14.51
CA SER A 40 6.56 -8.78 13.49
C SER A 40 6.42 -8.05 12.15
N ASN A 41 5.87 -6.84 12.15
CA ASN A 41 5.71 -6.04 10.93
C ASN A 41 7.05 -5.69 10.27
N GLU A 42 8.06 -5.31 11.04
CA GLU A 42 9.39 -4.96 10.52
C GLU A 42 10.21 -6.17 10.05
N SER A 43 10.09 -7.29 10.76
CA SER A 43 10.91 -8.47 10.48
C SER A 43 10.28 -9.45 9.49
N GLY A 44 8.94 -9.44 9.37
CA GLY A 44 8.17 -10.45 8.65
C GLY A 44 8.09 -11.80 9.36
N ILE A 45 8.44 -11.87 10.65
CA ILE A 45 8.36 -13.07 11.50
C ILE A 45 7.04 -13.01 12.27
N ALA A 46 6.36 -14.14 12.50
CA ALA A 46 5.13 -14.15 13.30
C ALA A 46 5.38 -13.65 14.72
N VAL A 47 4.36 -12.99 15.28
CA VAL A 47 4.33 -12.59 16.68
C VAL A 47 4.61 -13.77 17.60
N ASP A 48 3.97 -14.93 17.39
CA ASP A 48 4.16 -16.12 18.22
C ASP A 48 5.61 -16.64 18.21
N ASP A 49 6.28 -16.59 17.05
CA ASP A 49 7.67 -17.01 16.90
C ASP A 49 8.63 -16.03 17.60
N ILE A 50 8.36 -14.73 17.49
CA ILE A 50 9.11 -13.69 18.21
C ILE A 50 8.94 -13.86 19.72
N VAL A 51 7.69 -14.00 20.17
CA VAL A 51 7.34 -14.15 21.59
C VAL A 51 7.97 -15.42 22.16
N SER A 52 7.79 -16.57 21.52
CA SER A 52 8.39 -17.84 21.98
C SER A 52 9.92 -17.78 22.02
N THR A 53 10.55 -17.07 21.10
CA THR A 53 12.00 -16.86 21.10
C THR A 53 12.45 -15.97 22.24
N LEU A 54 11.79 -14.83 22.44
CA LEU A 54 12.19 -13.81 23.42
C LEU A 54 11.79 -14.14 24.87
N ILE A 55 10.69 -14.87 25.06
CA ILE A 55 10.29 -15.43 26.37
C ILE A 55 11.38 -16.34 26.92
N THR A 56 12.02 -17.12 26.04
CA THR A 56 13.05 -18.09 26.45
C THR A 56 14.22 -17.43 27.18
N MET A 57 14.44 -16.12 27.00
CA MET A 57 15.47 -15.37 27.70
C MET A 57 14.93 -14.27 28.61
N ARG A 58 13.63 -14.27 28.89
CA ARG A 58 12.99 -13.27 29.74
C ARG A 58 13.15 -11.83 29.21
N MET A 59 13.21 -11.66 27.89
CA MET A 59 13.27 -10.34 27.24
C MET A 59 11.89 -9.77 26.89
N CYS A 60 10.84 -10.59 26.98
CA CYS A 60 9.48 -10.25 26.60
C CYS A 60 8.53 -10.39 27.80
N ARG A 61 7.63 -9.43 27.99
CA ARG A 61 6.61 -9.48 29.04
C ARG A 61 5.34 -8.75 28.64
N GLN A 62 4.23 -9.17 29.22
CA GLN A 62 2.97 -8.43 29.16
C GLN A 62 2.89 -7.51 30.38
N TYR A 63 2.34 -6.33 30.17
CA TYR A 63 2.11 -5.33 31.20
C TYR A 63 0.61 -5.31 31.55
N LYS A 64 0.31 -4.96 32.81
CA LYS A 64 -1.07 -4.81 33.31
C LYS A 64 -1.44 -3.35 33.53
N GLU A 65 -0.47 -2.46 33.45
CA GLU A 65 -0.61 -1.04 33.67
C GLU A 65 -1.41 -0.41 32.52
N PRO A 66 -2.26 0.60 32.80
CA PRO A 66 -3.23 1.12 31.84
C PRO A 66 -2.62 1.83 30.62
N GLU A 67 -1.34 2.21 30.69
CA GLU A 67 -0.60 2.78 29.56
C GLU A 67 -0.29 1.74 28.47
N PHE A 68 -0.28 0.45 28.83
CA PHE A 68 0.02 -0.63 27.92
C PHE A 68 -1.25 -1.27 27.37
N ILE A 69 -1.17 -1.74 26.14
CA ILE A 69 -2.27 -2.40 25.45
C ILE A 69 -2.44 -3.80 26.08
N PRO A 70 -3.65 -4.14 26.56
CA PRO A 70 -3.92 -5.45 27.14
C PRO A 70 -3.66 -6.58 26.13
N GLY A 71 -2.98 -7.64 26.57
CA GLY A 71 -2.67 -8.81 25.74
C GLY A 71 -1.47 -8.64 24.79
N GLU A 72 -0.95 -7.42 24.63
CA GLU A 72 0.24 -7.18 23.83
C GLU A 72 1.53 -7.56 24.56
N TRP A 73 2.49 -8.05 23.78
CA TRP A 73 3.80 -8.43 24.26
C TRP A 73 4.80 -7.32 24.02
N TYR A 74 5.56 -6.96 25.05
CA TYR A 74 6.50 -5.86 24.99
C TYR A 74 7.93 -6.32 25.27
N VAL A 75 8.86 -5.73 24.52
CA VAL A 75 10.29 -5.99 24.59
C VAL A 75 11.01 -4.69 24.93
N ARG A 76 11.71 -4.66 26.06
CA ARG A 76 12.52 -3.51 26.46
C ARG A 76 13.95 -3.68 25.97
N ILE A 77 14.32 -2.91 24.96
CA ILE A 77 15.62 -3.06 24.30
C ILE A 77 16.63 -2.15 24.99
N HIS A 78 17.31 -2.68 26.00
CA HIS A 78 18.39 -1.95 26.66
C HIS A 78 19.75 -2.32 26.05
N ARG A 79 20.64 -1.34 25.87
CA ARG A 79 21.98 -1.54 25.30
C ARG A 79 22.75 -2.69 25.98
N LYS A 80 22.74 -2.75 27.31
CA LYS A 80 23.33 -3.86 28.09
C LYS A 80 22.86 -5.25 27.65
N ILE A 81 21.59 -5.41 27.31
CA ILE A 81 21.03 -6.70 26.87
C ILE A 81 21.53 -7.01 25.46
N VAL A 82 21.54 -6.01 24.57
CA VAL A 82 22.07 -6.15 23.21
C VAL A 82 23.54 -6.55 23.23
N ASP A 83 24.36 -5.87 24.05
CA ASP A 83 25.79 -6.15 24.22
C ASP A 83 26.00 -7.57 24.76
N HIS A 84 25.22 -7.99 25.76
CA HIS A 84 25.25 -9.36 26.28
C HIS A 84 24.86 -10.39 25.21
N CYS A 85 23.82 -10.12 24.41
CA CYS A 85 23.42 -11.01 23.32
C CYS A 85 24.55 -11.18 22.29
N VAL A 86 25.25 -10.10 21.94
CA VAL A 86 26.41 -10.16 21.03
C VAL A 86 27.55 -10.98 21.65
N MET A 87 27.86 -10.74 22.93
CA MET A 87 28.91 -11.46 23.67
C MET A 87 28.64 -12.97 23.74
N CYS A 88 27.40 -13.38 23.96
CA CYS A 88 26.99 -14.78 23.95
C CYS A 88 26.87 -15.39 22.54
N GLY A 89 27.17 -14.62 21.49
CA GLY A 89 27.14 -15.08 20.11
C GLY A 89 25.74 -15.26 19.52
N TYR A 90 24.73 -14.58 20.08
CA TYR A 90 23.41 -14.49 19.45
C TYR A 90 23.46 -13.58 18.22
N GLY A 91 22.63 -13.90 17.24
CA GLY A 91 22.50 -13.08 16.03
C GLY A 91 23.66 -13.14 15.05
N LYS A 92 24.43 -14.25 15.05
CA LYS A 92 25.41 -14.52 14.01
C LYS A 92 24.74 -14.53 12.63
N PRO A 93 25.34 -13.89 11.61
CA PRO A 93 24.79 -13.93 10.27
C PRO A 93 24.72 -15.35 9.73
N PRO A 94 23.64 -15.73 9.03
CA PRO A 94 23.58 -16.95 8.25
C PRO A 94 24.75 -17.00 7.27
N ARG A 95 25.30 -18.20 7.05
CA ARG A 95 26.42 -18.39 6.11
C ARG A 95 26.08 -18.00 4.68
N LEU A 96 24.81 -18.13 4.30
CA LEU A 96 24.29 -17.78 2.99
C LEU A 96 23.25 -16.69 3.16
N LEU A 97 23.50 -15.54 2.54
CA LEU A 97 22.56 -14.42 2.51
C LEU A 97 21.83 -14.42 1.18
N LEU A 98 20.50 -14.28 1.23
CA LEU A 98 19.68 -14.16 0.04
C LEU A 98 19.84 -12.76 -0.56
N ASP A 99 20.34 -12.70 -1.79
CA ASP A 99 20.37 -11.48 -2.59
C ASP A 99 18.97 -11.18 -3.13
N ARG A 100 18.30 -10.18 -2.52
CA ARG A 100 16.95 -9.77 -2.90
C ARG A 100 16.85 -9.29 -4.35
N THR A 101 17.92 -8.74 -4.93
CA THR A 101 17.91 -8.21 -6.31
C THR A 101 17.81 -9.32 -7.36
N LYS A 102 18.20 -10.54 -6.99
CA LYS A 102 18.16 -11.72 -7.86
C LYS A 102 16.87 -12.53 -7.68
N VAL A 103 16.02 -12.15 -6.73
CA VAL A 103 14.73 -12.81 -6.51
C VAL A 103 13.75 -12.35 -7.60
N ARG A 104 13.50 -13.23 -8.56
CA ARG A 104 12.41 -13.06 -9.53
C ARG A 104 11.20 -13.83 -9.03
N TRP A 105 10.36 -13.17 -8.24
CA TRP A 105 9.15 -13.77 -7.68
C TRP A 105 8.02 -12.73 -7.62
N ALA A 106 6.81 -13.17 -7.94
CA ALA A 106 5.58 -12.42 -7.74
C ALA A 106 4.53 -13.37 -7.13
N PRO A 107 3.62 -12.87 -6.27
CA PRO A 107 2.56 -13.68 -5.72
C PRO A 107 1.69 -14.23 -6.86
N ALA A 108 1.32 -15.51 -6.76
CA ALA A 108 0.36 -16.10 -7.69
C ALA A 108 -0.94 -15.31 -7.57
N GLN A 109 -1.38 -14.72 -8.69
CA GLN A 109 -2.59 -13.91 -8.69
C GLN A 109 -3.78 -14.82 -8.43
N THR A 110 -4.47 -14.62 -7.32
CA THR A 110 -5.67 -15.40 -7.05
C THR A 110 -6.75 -15.02 -8.07
N ARG A 111 -7.58 -15.99 -8.49
CA ARG A 111 -8.70 -15.73 -9.42
C ARG A 111 -9.51 -14.45 -9.10
N PRO A 112 -9.91 -14.18 -7.84
CA PRO A 112 -10.63 -12.94 -7.52
C PRO A 112 -9.77 -11.65 -7.59
N GLU A 113 -8.45 -11.73 -7.47
CA GLU A 113 -7.56 -10.58 -7.69
C GLU A 113 -7.40 -10.29 -9.19
N PHE A 114 -7.32 -11.33 -10.02
CA PHE A 114 -7.27 -11.21 -11.47
C PHE A 114 -8.53 -10.53 -12.02
N GLU A 115 -9.72 -10.95 -11.55
CA GLU A 115 -11.01 -10.37 -11.93
C GLU A 115 -11.13 -8.90 -11.50
N ARG A 116 -10.74 -8.54 -10.26
CA ARG A 116 -10.71 -7.13 -9.81
C ARG A 116 -9.74 -6.29 -10.63
N GLN A 117 -8.59 -6.84 -11.01
CA GLN A 117 -7.61 -6.13 -11.82
C GLN A 117 -8.16 -5.87 -13.24
N GLN A 118 -8.80 -6.86 -13.87
CA GLN A 118 -9.47 -6.64 -15.17
C GLN A 118 -10.55 -5.56 -15.08
N GLN A 119 -11.40 -5.60 -14.05
CA GLN A 119 -12.45 -4.59 -13.85
C GLN A 119 -11.88 -3.18 -13.68
N ARG A 120 -10.80 -3.01 -12.89
CA ARG A 120 -10.11 -1.71 -12.75
C ARG A 120 -9.52 -1.23 -14.07
N THR A 121 -8.91 -2.13 -14.84
CA THR A 121 -8.31 -1.80 -16.13
C THR A 121 -9.37 -1.41 -17.17
N ALA A 122 -10.48 -2.15 -17.21
CA ALA A 122 -11.63 -1.85 -18.07
C ALA A 122 -12.30 -0.52 -17.70
N ALA A 123 -12.52 -0.26 -16.41
CA ALA A 123 -13.07 1.01 -15.94
C ALA A 123 -12.17 2.21 -16.27
N ALA A 124 -10.85 2.05 -16.15
CA ALA A 124 -9.88 3.07 -16.54
C ALA A 124 -9.88 3.34 -18.06
N MET A 125 -10.06 2.32 -18.89
CA MET A 125 -10.19 2.47 -20.35
C MET A 125 -11.50 3.17 -20.74
N THR A 126 -12.62 2.83 -20.09
CA THR A 126 -13.92 3.48 -20.32
C THR A 126 -13.90 4.95 -19.91
N SER A 127 -13.27 5.29 -18.77
CA SER A 127 -13.12 6.67 -18.33
C SER A 127 -12.27 7.52 -19.31
N ARG A 128 -11.19 6.96 -19.86
CA ARG A 128 -10.39 7.64 -20.90
C ARG A 128 -11.16 7.86 -22.21
N ARG A 129 -12.10 6.97 -22.55
CA ARG A 129 -12.94 7.11 -23.74
C ARG A 129 -13.99 8.21 -23.55
N ALA A 130 -14.54 8.35 -22.33
CA ALA A 130 -15.48 9.41 -22.00
C ALA A 130 -14.85 10.82 -22.06
N SER A 131 -13.57 10.95 -21.65
CA SER A 131 -12.85 12.25 -21.70
C SER A 131 -12.41 12.70 -23.10
N LYS A 132 -12.56 11.86 -24.14
CA LYS A 132 -12.21 12.21 -25.53
C LYS A 132 -13.40 12.66 -26.39
N SER A 133 -14.59 12.80 -25.81
CA SER A 133 -15.75 13.37 -26.49
C SER A 133 -15.87 14.87 -26.19
N GLN A 134 -15.01 15.68 -26.79
CA GLN A 134 -15.31 17.10 -27.02
C GLN A 134 -15.29 17.38 -28.53
N ASN A 135 -16.45 17.85 -29.01
CA ASN A 135 -16.77 18.74 -30.13
C ASN A 135 -18.13 18.30 -30.69
N VAL A 136 -19.15 19.15 -30.80
CA VAL A 136 -19.18 20.36 -31.62
C VAL A 136 -20.14 21.40 -31.01
N THR A 137 -19.70 22.66 -30.94
CA THR A 137 -20.55 23.83 -30.64
C THR A 137 -21.62 24.00 -31.73
N PRO A 138 -22.93 24.05 -31.41
CA PRO A 138 -23.93 24.41 -32.41
C PRO A 138 -23.94 25.93 -32.61
N LEU A 139 -23.78 26.36 -33.86
CA LEU A 139 -23.91 27.74 -34.32
C LEU A 139 -25.36 28.22 -34.12
N VAL A 140 -25.56 29.33 -33.40
CA VAL A 140 -26.87 29.95 -33.20
C VAL A 140 -27.22 30.76 -34.45
N THR A 141 -28.24 30.33 -35.19
CA THR A 141 -28.84 31.09 -36.31
C THR A 141 -30.00 31.93 -35.78
N PRO A 142 -30.05 33.26 -36.00
CA PRO A 142 -31.20 34.08 -35.64
C PRO A 142 -32.34 33.97 -36.66
N LEU A 143 -33.56 33.91 -36.13
CA LEU A 143 -34.86 33.78 -36.77
C LEU A 143 -35.25 35.04 -37.56
N ALA A 144 -35.58 34.90 -38.85
CA ALA A 144 -36.21 35.95 -39.65
C ALA A 144 -37.71 36.07 -39.34
N THR A 145 -38.18 37.34 -39.34
CA THR A 145 -39.43 37.92 -38.82
C THR A 145 -40.60 37.86 -39.85
N PRO A 146 -41.74 38.59 -39.65
CA PRO A 146 -43.10 38.23 -39.22
C PRO A 146 -44.12 37.95 -40.38
N PRO A 147 -45.46 37.81 -40.13
CA PRO A 147 -46.44 37.41 -41.16
C PRO A 147 -47.29 38.52 -41.84
N ILE A 148 -47.57 38.29 -43.14
CA ILE A 148 -48.85 38.37 -43.91
C ILE A 148 -49.54 39.74 -44.30
N GLU A 149 -49.82 39.83 -45.62
CA GLU A 149 -50.93 40.48 -46.40
C GLU A 149 -50.96 41.94 -46.95
N GLN A 150 -50.88 42.02 -48.30
CA GLN A 150 -51.74 42.64 -49.36
C GLN A 150 -52.21 44.12 -49.24
N LYS A 151 -51.70 45.04 -50.09
CA LYS A 151 -52.13 45.53 -51.44
C LYS A 151 -53.37 46.47 -51.44
N PRO A 152 -53.57 47.37 -52.43
CA PRO A 152 -52.68 47.89 -53.49
C PRO A 152 -52.63 49.45 -53.58
N VAL A 153 -51.68 49.99 -54.37
CA VAL A 153 -51.60 51.42 -54.74
C VAL A 153 -51.56 51.55 -56.27
N PHE A 154 -52.35 52.49 -56.79
CA PHE A 154 -52.23 53.13 -58.10
C PHE A 154 -52.43 54.63 -57.81
N GLN A 155 -51.73 55.62 -58.37
CA GLN A 155 -50.83 55.68 -59.51
C GLN A 155 -50.19 57.10 -59.54
N LYS A 156 -49.14 57.23 -60.36
CA LYS A 156 -48.66 58.41 -61.11
C LYS A 156 -47.31 59.02 -60.67
N THR A 157 -46.35 58.74 -61.54
CA THR A 157 -45.14 59.50 -61.95
C THR A 157 -45.46 60.99 -62.22
N PRO A 158 -44.46 61.91 -62.41
CA PRO A 158 -43.09 61.67 -62.89
C PRO A 158 -41.93 62.45 -62.20
N THR A 159 -40.73 61.83 -62.34
CA THR A 159 -39.36 62.32 -62.67
C THR A 159 -38.97 63.83 -62.59
N PRO A 160 -37.66 64.19 -62.68
CA PRO A 160 -36.59 63.96 -61.69
C PRO A 160 -35.66 65.21 -61.55
N ARG A 161 -34.59 65.09 -60.75
CA ARG A 161 -33.23 65.70 -60.85
C ARG A 161 -32.77 66.31 -59.53
N ARG A 162 -31.71 65.74 -58.92
CA ARG A 162 -30.28 66.10 -59.06
C ARG A 162 -30.02 67.42 -58.33
N ARG A 163 -29.21 67.49 -57.27
CA ARG A 163 -27.99 66.77 -56.89
C ARG A 163 -28.00 66.45 -55.41
#